data_AF-Q168P7-F1
#
_entry.id   AF-Q168P7-F1
#
_cell.length_a   1.000
_cell.length_b   1.000
_cell.length_c   1.000
_cell.angle_alpha   90.00
_cell.angle_beta   90.00
_cell.angle_gamma   90.00
#
_symmetry.space_group_name_H-M   'P 1'
#
loop_
_entity.id
_entity.type
_entity.pdbx_description
1 polymer ?
#
loop_
_entity_poly.entity_id
_entity_poly.type
_entity_poly.pdbx_seq_one_letter_code
_entity_poly.pdbx_strand_id
1 'polypeptide(L)'
;MPLLRINATPSDLALHDTSTGLRRRLRALAAAPGPVVIMVHGYKYAPASPDHCPHRKLFGEAEHSWPAALGFKGVHPAEGLAIAFGWYARGSLRSVHQRAAQLGTQLAHVIARLKTHAPQRPVHIIAHSMGSEAALSALAHLPTGAVDRMVLLTGASYANRASKLLETPAGRSARVLNVTSRENDLFDAAFERLVKPEHPGDHAIGRGIRAQNAVTLQLDCQQTITGLHQIGLPISPRSKRICHWSAYKRPGVMQLYARFLRDPEILRLAQLKAILPETPAPRWSRLLQMPGQIRIPQDFDLSHRTHQVGSGVRLPNATCLRSDKNEPAY
;
A
#
# COMPACT_ATOMS: atom_id res chain seq x y z
N MET A 1 -21.79 10.91 1.14
CA MET A 1 -20.77 9.88 1.49
C MET A 1 -20.55 9.88 3.01
N PRO A 2 -20.70 8.76 3.73
CA PRO A 2 -20.28 8.66 5.13
C PRO A 2 -18.75 8.55 5.20
N LEU A 3 -18.07 9.67 4.96
CA LEU A 3 -16.64 9.82 5.18
C LEU A 3 -16.42 10.54 6.52
N LEU A 4 -15.64 9.92 7.39
CA LEU A 4 -15.21 10.52 8.65
C LEU A 4 -13.71 10.86 8.56
N ARG A 5 -13.38 12.14 8.66
CA ARG A 5 -12.00 12.63 8.66
C ARG A 5 -11.51 12.81 10.10
N ILE A 6 -10.56 11.98 10.50
CA ILE A 6 -9.95 11.99 11.84
C ILE A 6 -8.49 12.38 11.69
N ASN A 7 -7.98 13.21 12.60
CA ASN A 7 -6.58 13.54 12.77
C ASN A 7 -6.06 12.99 14.08
N ALA A 8 -4.97 12.25 14.02
CA ALA A 8 -4.12 12.01 15.16
C ALA A 8 -3.24 13.24 15.43
N THR A 9 -3.36 13.78 16.64
CA THR A 9 -2.49 14.82 17.18
C THR A 9 -1.54 14.19 18.21
N PRO A 10 -0.52 14.92 18.70
CA PRO A 10 0.37 14.41 19.74
C PRO A 10 -0.36 14.00 21.03
N SER A 11 -1.52 14.59 21.33
CA SER A 11 -2.24 14.39 22.59
C SER A 11 -3.56 13.63 22.45
N ASP A 12 -4.23 13.67 21.29
CA ASP A 12 -5.55 13.03 21.12
C ASP A 12 -5.93 12.80 19.65
N LEU A 13 -7.13 12.30 19.43
CA LEU A 13 -7.81 12.19 18.14
C LEU A 13 -8.84 13.32 17.99
N ALA A 14 -8.76 14.08 16.90
CA ALA A 14 -9.69 15.17 16.59
C ALA A 14 -10.38 14.94 15.23
N LEU A 15 -11.59 15.47 15.06
CA LEU A 15 -12.20 15.55 13.73
C LEU A 15 -11.53 16.67 12.92
N HIS A 16 -11.33 16.49 11.61
CA HIS A 16 -10.55 17.43 10.80
C HIS A 16 -11.22 18.80 10.62
N ASP A 17 -12.56 18.83 10.47
CA ASP A 17 -13.31 20.02 10.02
C ASP A 17 -14.47 20.38 10.96
N THR A 18 -14.44 19.92 12.22
CA THR A 18 -15.54 20.21 13.17
C THR A 18 -15.07 20.18 14.61
N SER A 19 -15.69 21.03 15.43
CA SER A 19 -15.59 21.03 16.89
C SER A 19 -16.46 19.96 17.56
N THR A 20 -17.28 19.22 16.79
CA THR A 20 -18.08 18.12 17.34
C THR A 20 -17.18 17.05 17.96
N GLY A 21 -17.56 16.57 19.15
CA GLY A 21 -16.84 15.49 19.81
C GLY A 21 -16.80 14.21 18.96
N LEU A 22 -15.58 13.72 18.68
CA LEU A 22 -15.32 12.49 17.93
C LEU A 22 -16.14 11.30 18.43
N ARG A 23 -16.26 11.15 19.75
CA ARG A 23 -17.02 10.05 20.40
C ARG A 23 -18.48 10.02 19.96
N ARG A 24 -19.14 11.18 19.91
CA ARG A 24 -20.55 11.28 19.50
C ARG A 24 -20.71 10.86 18.04
N ARG A 25 -19.80 11.33 17.16
CA ARG A 25 -19.85 11.01 15.74
C ARG A 25 -19.55 9.54 15.44
N LEU A 26 -18.54 8.97 16.10
CA LEU A 26 -18.24 7.53 15.96
C LEU A 26 -19.41 6.66 16.41
N ARG A 27 -20.06 6.99 17.54
CA ARG A 27 -21.24 6.26 18.01
C ARG A 27 -22.37 6.28 16.98
N ALA A 28 -22.70 7.45 16.44
CA ALA A 28 -23.76 7.59 15.44
C ALA A 28 -23.45 6.80 14.16
N LEU A 29 -22.19 6.80 13.72
CA LEU A 29 -21.77 6.12 12.50
C LEU A 29 -21.55 4.61 12.69
N ALA A 30 -21.28 4.15 13.91
CA ALA A 30 -21.09 2.73 14.21
C ALA A 30 -22.34 1.89 13.89
N ALA A 31 -23.54 2.46 14.07
CA ALA A 31 -24.82 1.82 13.79
C ALA A 31 -25.15 1.69 12.30
N ALA A 32 -24.41 2.35 11.40
CA ALA A 32 -24.64 2.24 9.97
C ALA A 32 -24.29 0.83 9.45
N PRO A 33 -25.01 0.30 8.45
CA PRO A 33 -24.69 -0.99 7.83
C PRO A 33 -23.38 -0.92 7.02
N GLY A 34 -22.92 -2.07 6.53
CA GLY A 34 -21.71 -2.20 5.69
C GLY A 34 -20.38 -2.13 6.47
N PRO A 35 -19.24 -2.40 5.82
CA PRO A 35 -17.93 -2.44 6.49
C PRO A 35 -17.43 -1.05 6.90
N VAL A 36 -16.47 -1.01 7.82
CA VAL A 36 -15.64 0.19 8.04
C VAL A 36 -14.31 0.02 7.32
N VAL A 37 -13.91 0.97 6.48
CA VAL A 37 -12.58 0.98 5.85
C VAL A 37 -11.81 2.19 6.33
N ILE A 38 -10.71 1.96 7.04
CA ILE A 38 -9.79 2.99 7.54
C ILE A 38 -8.66 3.17 6.53
N MET A 39 -8.51 4.39 6.01
CA MET A 39 -7.49 4.76 5.05
C MET A 39 -6.39 5.57 5.75
N VAL A 40 -5.14 5.09 5.66
CA VAL A 40 -3.99 5.69 6.33
C VAL A 40 -2.95 6.11 5.29
N HIS A 41 -2.66 7.41 5.24
CA HIS A 41 -1.67 7.93 4.30
C HIS A 41 -0.22 7.67 4.75
N GLY A 42 0.73 7.88 3.84
CA GLY A 42 2.16 7.73 4.08
C GLY A 42 2.90 9.03 4.39
N TYR A 43 4.22 9.01 4.16
CA TYR A 43 5.14 10.14 4.38
C TYR A 43 4.77 11.39 3.55
N LYS A 44 5.18 12.58 4.05
CA LYS A 44 5.00 13.94 3.50
C LYS A 44 3.67 14.65 3.74
N TYR A 45 2.66 13.97 4.28
CA TYR A 45 1.37 14.62 4.59
C TYR A 45 1.35 15.22 6.00
N ALA A 46 0.61 16.31 6.17
CA ALA A 46 0.35 16.98 7.43
C ALA A 46 -1.07 17.56 7.40
N PRO A 47 -2.04 17.01 8.17
CA PRO A 47 -3.43 17.44 8.11
C PRO A 47 -3.69 18.91 8.45
N ALA A 48 -2.86 19.50 9.31
CA ALA A 48 -2.97 20.92 9.66
C ALA A 48 -2.40 21.88 8.59
N SER A 49 -1.73 21.36 7.55
CA SER A 49 -1.13 22.17 6.48
C SER A 49 -1.99 22.08 5.22
N PRO A 50 -2.54 23.19 4.70
CA PRO A 50 -3.34 23.19 3.48
C PRO A 50 -2.66 22.48 2.29
N ASP A 51 -1.38 22.78 2.05
CA ASP A 51 -0.59 22.24 0.94
C ASP A 51 -0.19 20.78 1.11
N HIS A 52 -0.29 20.26 2.32
CA HIS A 52 0.11 18.89 2.66
C HIS A 52 -1.04 18.09 3.28
N CYS A 53 -2.26 18.60 3.23
CA CYS A 53 -3.40 17.96 3.87
C CYS A 53 -3.82 16.71 3.08
N PRO A 54 -3.77 15.51 3.69
CA PRO A 54 -4.18 14.27 3.04
C PRO A 54 -5.69 14.25 2.77
N HIS A 55 -6.49 14.96 3.59
CA HIS A 55 -7.94 15.05 3.42
C HIS A 55 -8.35 15.82 2.17
N ARG A 56 -7.49 16.71 1.67
CA ARG A 56 -7.70 17.39 0.38
C ARG A 56 -7.11 16.57 -0.77
N LYS A 57 -5.92 16.02 -0.59
CA LYS A 57 -5.12 15.42 -1.68
C LYS A 57 -5.39 13.95 -1.97
N LEU A 58 -5.73 13.15 -0.97
CA LEU A 58 -5.96 11.70 -1.10
C LEU A 58 -7.38 11.29 -0.74
N PHE A 59 -7.91 11.88 0.34
CA PHE A 59 -9.23 11.56 0.89
C PHE A 59 -10.27 12.66 0.60
N GLY A 60 -10.02 13.43 -0.46
CA GLY A 60 -10.93 14.46 -0.94
C GLY A 60 -12.19 13.87 -1.57
N GLU A 61 -12.92 14.70 -2.30
CA GLU A 61 -14.21 14.34 -2.91
C GLU A 61 -14.10 14.06 -4.41
N ALA A 62 -12.90 14.17 -4.98
CA ALA A 62 -12.65 13.84 -6.37
C ALA A 62 -12.98 12.36 -6.67
N GLU A 63 -13.39 12.08 -7.91
CA GLU A 63 -13.72 10.71 -8.36
C GLU A 63 -12.56 9.73 -8.20
N HIS A 64 -11.32 10.22 -8.31
CA HIS A 64 -10.09 9.42 -8.14
C HIS A 64 -9.54 9.44 -6.70
N SER A 65 -10.27 10.04 -5.75
CA SER A 65 -9.93 9.96 -4.34
C SER A 65 -10.00 8.51 -3.86
N TRP A 66 -9.26 8.19 -2.80
CA TRP A 66 -9.30 6.84 -2.24
C TRP A 66 -10.71 6.41 -1.79
N PRO A 67 -11.50 7.24 -1.09
CA PRO A 67 -12.86 6.87 -0.71
C PRO A 67 -13.72 6.48 -1.93
N ALA A 68 -13.73 7.31 -2.97
CA ALA A 68 -14.53 7.07 -4.17
C ALA A 68 -14.06 5.81 -4.91
N ALA A 69 -12.74 5.64 -5.07
CA ALA A 69 -12.14 4.48 -5.74
C ALA A 69 -12.33 3.17 -4.97
N LEU A 70 -12.55 3.24 -3.65
CA LEU A 70 -12.90 2.10 -2.78
C LEU A 70 -14.41 1.84 -2.70
N GLY A 71 -15.22 2.57 -3.46
CA GLY A 71 -16.67 2.37 -3.56
C GLY A 71 -17.50 3.15 -2.54
N PHE A 72 -16.94 4.14 -1.85
CA PHE A 72 -17.69 5.06 -0.99
C PHE A 72 -18.13 6.27 -1.80
N LYS A 73 -19.25 6.13 -2.53
CA LYS A 73 -19.81 7.17 -3.41
C LYS A 73 -20.98 7.92 -2.75
N GLY A 74 -21.48 7.42 -1.63
CA GLY A 74 -22.62 7.98 -0.91
C GLY A 74 -23.97 7.66 -1.54
N VAL A 75 -24.05 6.61 -2.36
CA VAL A 75 -25.27 6.22 -3.10
C VAL A 75 -26.07 5.20 -2.29
N HIS A 76 -25.42 4.24 -1.62
CA HIS A 76 -26.10 3.18 -0.89
C HIS A 76 -25.60 3.03 0.56
N PRO A 77 -26.47 2.82 1.58
CA PRO A 77 -26.04 2.64 2.97
C PRO A 77 -25.08 1.46 3.19
N ALA A 78 -25.25 0.38 2.41
CA ALA A 78 -24.36 -0.79 2.47
C ALA A 78 -22.92 -0.52 1.96
N GLU A 79 -22.66 0.66 1.40
CA GLU A 79 -21.29 1.10 1.13
C GLU A 79 -20.44 1.08 2.41
N GLY A 80 -21.03 1.34 3.57
CA GLY A 80 -20.34 1.30 4.86
C GLY A 80 -19.79 2.66 5.27
N LEU A 81 -18.77 2.67 6.12
CA LEU A 81 -18.12 3.87 6.65
C LEU A 81 -16.68 3.96 6.14
N ALA A 82 -16.34 5.07 5.50
CA ALA A 82 -14.97 5.42 5.19
C ALA A 82 -14.38 6.27 6.31
N ILE A 83 -13.21 5.89 6.85
CA ILE A 83 -12.47 6.72 7.81
C ILE A 83 -11.16 7.16 7.16
N ALA A 84 -11.03 8.44 6.90
CA ALA A 84 -9.79 9.07 6.49
C ALA A 84 -8.97 9.40 7.74
N PHE A 85 -7.88 8.67 7.97
CA PHE A 85 -7.05 8.81 9.16
C PHE A 85 -5.78 9.60 8.82
N GLY A 86 -5.79 10.87 9.21
CA GLY A 86 -4.69 11.82 9.03
C GLY A 86 -3.75 11.82 10.23
N TRP A 87 -2.45 12.00 9.98
CA TRP A 87 -1.43 12.13 11.01
C TRP A 87 -0.26 12.98 10.52
N TYR A 88 0.57 13.49 11.44
CA TYR A 88 1.73 14.30 11.05
C TYR A 88 2.89 13.42 10.55
N ALA A 89 2.98 13.24 9.23
CA ALA A 89 3.93 12.34 8.57
C ALA A 89 5.12 13.09 7.92
N ARG A 90 5.57 14.19 8.52
CA ARG A 90 6.68 15.02 8.01
C ARG A 90 7.85 15.08 8.99
N GLY A 91 9.07 15.17 8.48
CA GLY A 91 10.31 15.19 9.27
C GLY A 91 11.32 14.19 8.72
N SER A 92 12.36 13.85 9.48
CA SER A 92 13.30 12.80 9.06
C SER A 92 12.60 11.43 8.95
N LEU A 93 13.08 10.55 8.06
CA LEU A 93 12.47 9.23 7.90
C LEU A 93 12.46 8.43 9.21
N ARG A 94 13.51 8.55 10.02
CA ARG A 94 13.59 7.91 11.33
C ARG A 94 12.49 8.40 12.28
N SER A 95 12.31 9.71 12.42
CA SER A 95 11.30 10.25 13.34
C SER A 95 9.88 10.00 12.85
N VAL A 96 9.64 10.06 11.53
CA VAL A 96 8.33 9.71 10.97
C VAL A 96 8.02 8.22 11.14
N HIS A 97 8.99 7.32 10.96
CA HIS A 97 8.78 5.89 11.22
C HIS A 97 8.48 5.61 12.71
N GLN A 98 9.22 6.23 13.63
CA GLN A 98 8.94 6.11 15.07
C GLN A 98 7.54 6.61 15.43
N ARG A 99 7.12 7.75 14.88
CA ARG A 99 5.75 8.26 15.05
C ARG A 99 4.71 7.33 14.42
N ALA A 100 5.00 6.72 13.27
CA ALA A 100 4.09 5.75 12.68
C ALA A 100 3.89 4.54 13.61
N ALA A 101 4.95 4.03 14.24
CA ALA A 101 4.82 2.95 15.21
C ALA A 101 3.95 3.38 16.42
N GLN A 102 4.19 4.58 16.96
CA GLN A 102 3.41 5.13 18.09
C GLN A 102 1.94 5.37 17.73
N LEU A 103 1.67 5.78 16.48
CA LEU A 103 0.34 6.01 15.94
C LEU A 103 -0.56 4.78 15.99
N GLY A 104 0.05 3.58 16.03
CA GLY A 104 -0.67 2.31 16.20
C GLY A 104 -1.62 2.32 17.40
N THR A 105 -1.23 2.94 18.52
CA THR A 105 -2.09 3.06 19.72
C THR A 105 -3.35 3.89 19.44
N GLN A 106 -3.21 5.04 18.78
CA GLN A 106 -4.32 5.92 18.44
C GLN A 106 -5.25 5.29 17.38
N LEU A 107 -4.69 4.59 16.40
CA LEU A 107 -5.47 3.84 15.42
C LEU A 107 -6.25 2.69 16.09
N ALA A 108 -5.62 1.95 17.01
CA ALA A 108 -6.27 0.92 17.79
C ALA A 108 -7.41 1.49 18.65
N HIS A 109 -7.25 2.68 19.24
CA HIS A 109 -8.34 3.35 19.96
C HIS A 109 -9.57 3.63 19.08
N VAL A 110 -9.38 4.06 17.83
CA VAL A 110 -10.50 4.23 16.89
C VAL A 110 -11.21 2.90 16.64
N ILE A 111 -10.45 1.84 16.37
CA ILE A 111 -10.99 0.50 16.07
C ILE A 111 -11.73 -0.07 17.28
N ALA A 112 -11.15 0.03 18.48
CA ALA A 112 -11.77 -0.43 19.72
C ALA A 112 -13.11 0.27 19.95
N ARG A 113 -13.19 1.60 19.73
CA ARG A 113 -14.44 2.36 19.86
C ARG A 113 -15.51 1.92 18.87
N LEU A 114 -15.12 1.62 17.62
CA LEU A 114 -16.05 1.07 16.62
C LEU A 114 -16.57 -0.29 17.07
N LYS A 115 -15.68 -1.20 17.50
CA LYS A 115 -16.04 -2.54 17.96
C LYS A 115 -16.84 -2.54 19.27
N THR A 116 -16.68 -1.55 20.15
CA THR A 116 -17.56 -1.40 21.32
C THR A 116 -19.01 -1.15 20.93
N HIS A 117 -19.26 -0.41 19.86
CA HIS A 117 -20.60 -0.04 19.43
C HIS A 117 -21.20 -0.99 18.39
N ALA A 118 -20.36 -1.66 17.60
CA ALA A 118 -20.75 -2.65 16.61
C ALA A 118 -19.72 -3.79 16.54
N PRO A 119 -19.73 -4.74 17.50
CA PRO A 119 -18.69 -5.77 17.62
C PRO A 119 -18.52 -6.64 16.38
N GLN A 120 -19.62 -6.96 15.72
CA GLN A 120 -19.66 -7.83 14.53
C GLN A 120 -19.41 -7.10 13.22
N ARG A 121 -19.29 -5.77 13.24
CA ARG A 121 -19.10 -4.99 12.02
C ARG A 121 -17.68 -5.22 11.48
N PRO A 122 -17.49 -5.59 10.20
CA PRO A 122 -16.17 -5.75 9.63
C PRO A 122 -15.39 -4.44 9.65
N VAL A 123 -14.12 -4.50 10.04
CA VAL A 123 -13.19 -3.37 10.02
C VAL A 123 -11.99 -3.74 9.16
N HIS A 124 -11.71 -2.88 8.19
CA HIS A 124 -10.63 -3.06 7.23
C HIS A 124 -9.69 -1.86 7.26
N ILE A 125 -8.44 -2.08 6.86
CA ILE A 125 -7.42 -1.03 6.78
C ILE A 125 -6.78 -1.05 5.40
N ILE A 126 -6.59 0.13 4.80
CA ILE A 126 -5.71 0.32 3.65
C ILE A 126 -4.71 1.41 4.00
N ALA A 127 -3.43 1.10 3.87
CA ALA A 127 -2.37 1.96 4.35
C ALA A 127 -1.22 2.03 3.34
N HIS A 128 -0.64 3.22 3.15
CA HIS A 128 0.46 3.42 2.20
C HIS A 128 1.76 3.78 2.89
N SER A 129 2.87 3.21 2.40
CA SER A 129 4.22 3.57 2.83
C SER A 129 4.35 3.46 4.36
N MET A 130 4.82 4.50 5.05
CA MET A 130 4.89 4.55 6.52
C MET A 130 3.52 4.43 7.23
N GLY A 131 2.40 4.68 6.55
CA GLY A 131 1.09 4.36 7.10
C GLY A 131 0.92 2.86 7.36
N SER A 132 1.61 2.01 6.61
CA SER A 132 1.59 0.55 6.81
C SER A 132 2.20 0.15 8.16
N GLU A 133 3.25 0.85 8.60
CA GLU A 133 3.85 0.67 9.92
C GLU A 133 2.85 1.00 11.04
N ALA A 134 2.07 2.08 10.88
CA ALA A 134 1.01 2.44 11.82
C ALA A 134 -0.13 1.41 11.84
N ALA A 135 -0.56 0.96 10.67
CA ALA A 135 -1.59 -0.07 10.53
C ALA A 135 -1.17 -1.40 11.19
N LEU A 136 0.07 -1.84 10.95
CA LEU A 136 0.62 -3.05 11.59
C LEU A 136 0.78 -2.86 13.10
N SER A 137 1.29 -1.71 13.55
CA SER A 137 1.51 -1.43 14.98
C SER A 137 0.21 -1.42 15.77
N ALA A 138 -0.91 -1.04 15.15
CA ALA A 138 -2.23 -1.11 15.80
C ALA A 138 -2.61 -2.54 16.24
N LEU A 139 -2.14 -3.58 15.55
CA LEU A 139 -2.45 -4.97 15.86
C LEU A 139 -1.97 -5.39 17.26
N ALA A 140 -0.89 -4.80 17.75
CA ALA A 140 -0.36 -5.07 19.10
C ALA A 140 -1.32 -4.64 20.23
N HIS A 141 -2.31 -3.80 19.93
CA HIS A 141 -3.22 -3.19 20.90
C HIS A 141 -4.67 -3.64 20.71
N LEU A 142 -4.90 -4.66 19.88
CA LEU A 142 -6.23 -5.07 19.47
C LEU A 142 -6.51 -6.54 19.78
N PRO A 143 -7.75 -6.89 20.15
CA PRO A 143 -8.15 -8.28 20.33
C PRO A 143 -8.33 -8.99 18.98
N THR A 144 -8.42 -10.32 19.02
CA THR A 144 -8.80 -11.14 17.87
C THR A 144 -10.10 -10.64 17.23
N GLY A 145 -10.14 -10.60 15.88
CA GLY A 145 -11.31 -10.15 15.11
C GLY A 145 -11.52 -8.63 15.09
N ALA A 146 -10.62 -7.85 15.70
CA ALA A 146 -10.71 -6.39 15.65
C ALA A 146 -10.49 -5.81 14.23
N VAL A 147 -9.66 -6.48 13.44
CA VAL A 147 -9.37 -6.13 12.03
C VAL A 147 -9.53 -7.38 11.19
N ASP A 148 -10.38 -7.29 10.17
CA ASP A 148 -10.69 -8.39 9.27
C ASP A 148 -9.72 -8.46 8.10
N ARG A 149 -9.41 -7.31 7.48
CA ARG A 149 -8.57 -7.25 6.27
C ARG A 149 -7.67 -6.02 6.26
N MET A 150 -6.46 -6.19 5.72
CA MET A 150 -5.49 -5.11 5.56
C MET A 150 -4.90 -5.12 4.15
N VAL A 151 -4.76 -3.94 3.55
CA VAL A 151 -4.00 -3.74 2.32
C VAL A 151 -2.83 -2.80 2.62
N LEU A 152 -1.61 -3.28 2.46
CA LEU A 152 -0.38 -2.54 2.72
C LEU A 152 0.25 -2.15 1.38
N LEU A 153 0.26 -0.87 1.05
CA LEU A 153 0.70 -0.36 -0.24
C LEU A 153 2.14 0.11 -0.14
N THR A 154 3.08 -0.59 -0.80
CA THR A 154 4.51 -0.24 -0.83
C THR A 154 5.04 0.14 0.56
N GLY A 155 4.70 -0.70 1.53
CA GLY A 155 4.79 -0.35 2.95
C GLY A 155 6.21 -0.17 3.46
N ALA A 156 6.41 0.86 4.28
CA ALA A 156 7.70 1.19 4.90
C ALA A 156 7.73 0.66 6.34
N SER A 157 7.76 -0.66 6.45
CA SER A 157 7.91 -1.43 7.68
C SER A 157 8.90 -2.57 7.41
N TYR A 158 9.45 -3.13 8.47
CA TYR A 158 10.40 -4.24 8.41
C TYR A 158 9.69 -5.60 8.43
N ALA A 159 10.19 -6.58 7.68
CA ALA A 159 9.54 -7.86 7.46
C ALA A 159 9.44 -8.72 8.73
N ASN A 160 10.50 -8.79 9.55
CA ASN A 160 10.41 -9.53 10.81
C ASN A 160 9.46 -8.82 11.78
N ARG A 161 9.51 -7.48 11.84
CA ARG A 161 8.57 -6.68 12.64
C ARG A 161 7.12 -6.92 12.22
N ALA A 162 6.82 -6.85 10.92
CA ALA A 162 5.49 -7.13 10.39
C ALA A 162 5.03 -8.55 10.74
N SER A 163 5.91 -9.55 10.59
CA SER A 163 5.60 -10.94 10.92
C SER A 163 5.24 -11.11 12.41
N LYS A 164 6.01 -10.49 13.32
CA LYS A 164 5.70 -10.48 14.77
C LYS A 164 4.35 -9.82 15.07
N LEU A 165 4.04 -8.70 14.42
CA LEU A 165 2.75 -8.03 14.60
C LEU A 165 1.58 -8.87 14.07
N LEU A 166 1.81 -9.69 13.04
CA LEU A 166 0.83 -10.67 12.54
C LEU A 166 0.70 -11.91 13.42
N GLU A 167 1.62 -12.15 14.36
CA GLU A 167 1.50 -13.20 15.37
C GLU A 167 0.67 -12.78 16.60
N THR A 168 0.32 -11.49 16.73
CA THR A 168 -0.57 -11.00 17.78
C THR A 168 -2.01 -11.55 17.63
N PRO A 169 -2.86 -11.49 18.67
CA PRO A 169 -4.25 -11.97 18.58
C PRO A 169 -5.06 -11.35 17.43
N ALA A 170 -5.00 -10.02 17.24
CA ALA A 170 -5.61 -9.34 16.10
C ALA A 170 -4.91 -9.71 14.78
N GLY A 171 -3.58 -9.76 14.82
CA GLY A 171 -2.74 -10.09 13.68
C GLY A 171 -3.10 -11.44 13.05
N ARG A 172 -3.21 -12.50 13.84
CA ARG A 172 -3.52 -13.86 13.37
C ARG A 172 -4.89 -13.96 12.69
N SER A 173 -5.86 -13.17 13.15
CA SER A 173 -7.20 -13.12 12.54
C SER A 173 -7.28 -12.29 11.27
N ALA A 174 -6.46 -11.23 11.13
CA ALA A 174 -6.52 -10.35 9.98
C ALA A 174 -6.06 -11.07 8.69
N ARG A 175 -6.64 -10.73 7.53
CA ARG A 175 -6.14 -11.17 6.21
C ARG A 175 -5.40 -10.03 5.54
N VAL A 176 -4.13 -10.25 5.22
CA VAL A 176 -3.23 -9.17 4.77
C VAL A 176 -2.82 -9.34 3.31
N LEU A 177 -3.08 -8.33 2.51
CA LEU A 177 -2.54 -8.16 1.17
C LEU A 177 -1.38 -7.16 1.23
N ASN A 178 -0.15 -7.67 1.17
CA ASN A 178 1.05 -6.86 1.06
C ASN A 178 1.35 -6.56 -0.41
N VAL A 179 1.18 -5.32 -0.83
CA VAL A 179 1.35 -4.91 -2.22
C VAL A 179 2.72 -4.28 -2.41
N THR A 180 3.47 -4.83 -3.35
CA THR A 180 4.85 -4.41 -3.65
C THR A 180 5.00 -4.05 -5.12
N SER A 181 6.04 -3.30 -5.45
CA SER A 181 6.45 -3.06 -6.84
C SER A 181 7.95 -2.81 -6.85
N ARG A 182 8.67 -3.28 -7.87
CA ARG A 182 10.10 -2.96 -8.03
C ARG A 182 10.32 -1.52 -8.49
N GLU A 183 9.27 -0.84 -8.93
CA GLU A 183 9.28 0.62 -9.08
C GLU A 183 9.55 1.33 -7.74
N ASN A 184 9.29 0.67 -6.62
CA ASN A 184 9.49 1.19 -5.27
C ASN A 184 10.90 0.96 -4.73
N ASP A 185 11.78 0.26 -5.47
CA ASP A 185 13.01 -0.26 -4.88
C ASP A 185 13.91 0.84 -4.30
N LEU A 186 14.01 2.00 -4.95
CA LEU A 186 14.78 3.13 -4.44
C LEU A 186 14.27 3.63 -3.08
N PHE A 187 12.96 3.64 -2.87
CA PHE A 187 12.35 4.11 -1.62
C PHE A 187 12.58 3.13 -0.48
N ASP A 188 12.44 1.83 -0.75
CA ASP A 188 12.74 0.79 0.24
C ASP A 188 14.21 0.81 0.64
N ALA A 189 15.14 1.03 -0.29
CA ALA A 189 16.57 1.12 0.03
C ALA A 189 16.90 2.39 0.84
N ALA A 190 16.26 3.52 0.51
CA ALA A 190 16.39 4.73 1.33
C ALA A 190 15.86 4.50 2.75
N PHE A 191 14.73 3.77 2.88
CA PHE A 191 14.19 3.37 4.17
C PHE A 191 15.15 2.46 4.96
N GLU A 192 15.61 1.36 4.35
CA GLU A 192 16.53 0.39 4.94
C GLU A 192 17.86 1.03 5.38
N ARG A 193 18.30 2.09 4.69
CA ARG A 193 19.53 2.83 5.03
C ARG A 193 19.33 3.86 6.14
N LEU A 194 18.19 4.53 6.20
CA LEU A 194 17.98 5.71 7.06
C LEU A 194 17.23 5.40 8.35
N VAL A 195 16.48 4.30 8.38
CA VAL A 195 15.74 3.82 9.54
C VAL A 195 16.41 2.54 10.02
N LYS A 196 16.90 2.49 11.26
CA LYS A 196 17.57 1.30 11.78
C LYS A 196 16.52 0.19 12.02
N PRO A 197 16.73 -1.06 11.55
CA PRO A 197 15.85 -2.17 11.91
C PRO A 197 16.03 -2.56 13.38
N GLU A 198 15.01 -3.17 13.97
CA GLU A 198 15.11 -3.78 15.30
C GLU A 198 16.03 -5.01 15.28
N HIS A 199 15.96 -5.79 14.20
CA HIS A 199 16.75 -7.00 14.00
C HIS A 199 17.80 -6.74 12.90
N PRO A 200 19.11 -6.92 13.17
CA PRO A 200 20.13 -6.83 12.14
C PRO A 200 19.80 -7.75 10.96
N GLY A 201 19.97 -7.24 9.73
CA GLY A 201 19.66 -7.99 8.51
C GLY A 201 18.18 -8.05 8.12
N ASP A 202 17.28 -7.38 8.86
CA ASP A 202 15.88 -7.24 8.44
C ASP A 202 15.76 -6.36 7.18
N HIS A 203 14.66 -6.55 6.46
CA HIS A 203 14.41 -5.90 5.17
C HIS A 203 13.02 -5.30 5.12
N ALA A 204 12.83 -4.32 4.25
CA ALA A 204 11.52 -3.73 4.03
C ALA A 204 10.52 -4.79 3.54
N ILE A 205 9.25 -4.65 3.93
CA ILE A 205 8.15 -5.52 3.46
C ILE A 205 7.93 -5.46 1.93
N GLY A 206 8.62 -4.55 1.22
CA GLY A 206 8.81 -4.60 -0.23
C GLY A 206 9.47 -5.90 -0.75
N ARG A 207 10.15 -6.67 0.10
CA ARG A 207 10.64 -8.03 -0.21
C ARG A 207 9.64 -9.13 0.10
N GLY A 208 8.50 -8.78 0.70
CA GLY A 208 7.45 -9.70 1.11
C GLY A 208 7.35 -9.85 2.62
N ILE A 209 6.23 -10.43 3.05
CA ILE A 209 5.93 -10.78 4.45
C ILE A 209 5.69 -12.29 4.49
N ARG A 210 6.31 -12.98 5.46
CA ARG A 210 6.11 -14.40 5.69
C ARG A 210 5.11 -14.60 6.83
N ALA A 211 3.84 -14.77 6.47
CA ALA A 211 2.78 -15.12 7.43
C ALA A 211 1.67 -15.94 6.74
N GLN A 212 1.04 -16.86 7.47
CA GLN A 212 0.01 -17.75 6.92
C GLN A 212 -1.19 -16.96 6.36
N ASN A 213 -1.55 -15.90 7.07
CA ASN A 213 -2.65 -15.00 6.80
C ASN A 213 -2.25 -13.76 5.96
N ALA A 214 -1.05 -13.77 5.35
CA ALA A 214 -0.61 -12.74 4.43
C ALA A 214 -0.34 -13.31 3.03
N VAL A 215 -0.50 -12.47 2.00
CA VAL A 215 -0.01 -12.71 0.64
C VAL A 215 0.74 -11.48 0.16
N THR A 216 1.85 -11.70 -0.55
CA THR A 216 2.59 -10.61 -1.21
C THR A 216 2.27 -10.59 -2.70
N LEU A 217 1.69 -9.48 -3.16
CA LEU A 217 1.36 -9.25 -4.56
C LEU A 217 2.33 -8.23 -5.13
N GLN A 218 3.11 -8.61 -6.15
CA GLN A 218 4.01 -7.70 -6.84
C GLN A 218 3.34 -7.14 -8.11
N LEU A 219 3.00 -5.85 -8.11
CA LEU A 219 2.20 -5.20 -9.15
C LEU A 219 2.87 -5.20 -10.52
N ASP A 220 4.19 -5.04 -10.56
CA ASP A 220 4.95 -4.96 -11.81
C ASP A 220 5.48 -6.31 -12.29
N CYS A 221 4.90 -7.42 -11.80
CA CYS A 221 5.16 -8.75 -12.31
C CYS A 221 4.13 -9.12 -13.39
N GLN A 222 4.62 -9.57 -14.56
CA GLN A 222 3.75 -9.90 -15.69
C GLN A 222 2.78 -11.05 -15.37
N GLN A 223 3.24 -12.07 -14.64
CA GLN A 223 2.40 -13.18 -14.21
C GLN A 223 1.28 -12.71 -13.27
N THR A 224 1.58 -11.81 -12.33
CA THR A 224 0.56 -11.17 -11.49
C THR A 224 -0.48 -10.44 -12.34
N ILE A 225 -0.05 -9.63 -13.32
CA ILE A 225 -0.94 -8.86 -14.18
C ILE A 225 -1.85 -9.80 -14.98
N THR A 226 -1.29 -10.85 -15.58
CA THR A 226 -2.04 -11.86 -16.33
C THR A 226 -3.04 -12.62 -15.44
N GLY A 227 -2.61 -13.09 -14.26
CA GLY A 227 -3.49 -13.80 -13.34
C GLY A 227 -4.65 -12.94 -12.82
N LEU A 228 -4.38 -11.67 -12.51
CA LEU A 228 -5.42 -10.72 -12.12
C LEU A 228 -6.42 -10.44 -13.26
N HIS A 229 -5.94 -10.31 -14.50
CA HIS A 229 -6.80 -10.17 -15.67
C HIS A 229 -7.73 -11.38 -15.85
N GLN A 230 -7.22 -12.61 -15.66
CA GLN A 230 -8.00 -13.85 -15.79
C GLN A 230 -9.16 -13.95 -14.79
N ILE A 231 -9.03 -13.32 -13.62
CA ILE A 231 -10.10 -13.28 -12.61
C ILE A 231 -10.95 -11.99 -12.68
N GLY A 232 -10.86 -11.23 -13.78
CA GLY A 232 -11.68 -10.03 -13.99
C GLY A 232 -11.23 -8.80 -13.20
N LEU A 233 -9.97 -8.73 -12.78
CA LEU A 233 -9.38 -7.60 -12.06
C LEU A 233 -8.18 -7.01 -12.83
N PRO A 234 -8.38 -6.53 -14.07
CA PRO A 234 -7.27 -6.04 -14.88
C PRO A 234 -6.58 -4.85 -14.21
N ILE A 235 -5.24 -4.88 -14.20
CA ILE A 235 -4.41 -3.75 -13.81
C ILE A 235 -3.46 -3.40 -14.95
N SER A 236 -3.18 -2.11 -15.16
CA SER A 236 -2.23 -1.72 -16.20
C SER A 236 -0.79 -2.16 -15.88
N PRO A 237 0.05 -2.37 -16.90
CA PRO A 237 1.48 -2.53 -16.70
C PRO A 237 2.10 -1.27 -16.08
N ARG A 238 3.37 -1.37 -15.64
CA ARG A 238 4.11 -0.21 -15.14
C ARG A 238 4.23 0.87 -16.22
N SER A 239 4.13 2.14 -15.82
CA SER A 239 4.36 3.29 -16.69
C SER A 239 5.69 4.00 -16.43
N LYS A 240 6.27 3.82 -15.23
CA LYS A 240 7.53 4.44 -14.82
C LYS A 240 8.52 3.36 -14.37
N ARG A 241 9.82 3.65 -14.37
CA ARG A 241 10.85 2.76 -13.79
C ARG A 241 10.95 2.89 -12.27
N ILE A 242 10.74 4.10 -11.76
CA ILE A 242 10.77 4.44 -10.33
C ILE A 242 9.47 5.17 -10.02
N CYS A 243 8.68 4.64 -9.10
CA CYS A 243 7.41 5.21 -8.69
C CYS A 243 7.01 4.66 -7.33
N HIS A 244 6.82 5.55 -6.35
CA HIS A 244 6.31 5.17 -5.04
C HIS A 244 4.78 5.00 -5.05
N TRP A 245 4.11 5.79 -5.88
CA TRP A 245 2.66 5.94 -5.89
C TRP A 245 1.94 4.97 -6.82
N SER A 246 2.68 4.14 -7.58
CA SER A 246 2.08 3.15 -8.48
C SER A 246 1.16 2.18 -7.75
N ALA A 247 1.38 1.98 -6.44
CA ALA A 247 0.53 1.15 -5.60
C ALA A 247 -0.92 1.65 -5.47
N TYR A 248 -1.23 2.91 -5.80
CA TYR A 248 -2.61 3.41 -5.80
C TYR A 248 -2.97 4.32 -6.98
N LYS A 249 -2.00 4.77 -7.77
CA LYS A 249 -2.22 5.56 -8.99
C LYS A 249 -2.27 4.71 -10.26
N ARG A 250 -1.87 3.45 -10.20
CA ARG A 250 -1.91 2.55 -11.36
C ARG A 250 -3.37 2.24 -11.74
N PRO A 251 -3.77 2.41 -13.02
CA PRO A 251 -5.13 2.08 -13.43
C PRO A 251 -5.51 0.64 -13.08
N GLY A 252 -6.73 0.46 -12.59
CA GLY A 252 -7.29 -0.82 -12.12
C GLY A 252 -6.91 -1.21 -10.69
N VAL A 253 -5.83 -0.65 -10.11
CA VAL A 253 -5.31 -1.18 -8.84
C VAL A 253 -6.23 -0.92 -7.63
N MET A 254 -6.92 0.22 -7.60
CA MET A 254 -7.87 0.52 -6.53
C MET A 254 -9.12 -0.37 -6.61
N GLN A 255 -9.52 -0.81 -7.81
CA GLN A 255 -10.63 -1.75 -7.99
C GLN A 255 -10.28 -3.13 -7.40
N LEU A 256 -9.04 -3.59 -7.57
CA LEU A 256 -8.53 -4.79 -6.90
C LEU A 256 -8.66 -4.67 -5.37
N TYR A 257 -8.27 -3.53 -4.79
CA TYR A 257 -8.37 -3.34 -3.34
C TYR A 257 -9.81 -3.25 -2.86
N ALA A 258 -10.66 -2.53 -3.59
CA ALA A 258 -12.09 -2.47 -3.30
C ALA A 258 -12.69 -3.87 -3.28
N ARG A 259 -12.38 -4.70 -4.30
CA ARG A 259 -12.82 -6.10 -4.36
C ARG A 259 -12.31 -6.91 -3.17
N PHE A 260 -11.02 -6.82 -2.85
CA PHE A 260 -10.41 -7.57 -1.74
C PHE A 260 -11.01 -7.22 -0.37
N LEU A 261 -11.34 -5.94 -0.17
CA LEU A 261 -11.87 -5.44 1.10
C LEU A 261 -13.38 -5.70 1.23
N ARG A 262 -14.14 -5.59 0.14
CA ARG A 262 -15.61 -5.57 0.20
C ARG A 262 -16.26 -6.90 -0.11
N ASP A 263 -15.59 -7.75 -0.89
CA ASP A 263 -16.16 -9.01 -1.36
C ASP A 263 -15.34 -10.20 -0.81
N PRO A 264 -15.32 -10.39 0.52
CA PRO A 264 -14.43 -11.33 1.17
C PRO A 264 -14.64 -12.78 0.76
N GLU A 265 -15.87 -13.12 0.36
CA GLU A 265 -16.25 -14.45 -0.14
C GLU A 265 -15.85 -14.70 -1.59
N ILE A 266 -15.67 -13.64 -2.38
CA ILE A 266 -15.31 -13.72 -3.79
C ILE A 266 -13.80 -13.73 -3.95
N LEU A 267 -13.10 -12.83 -3.26
CA LEU A 267 -11.64 -12.70 -3.34
C LEU A 267 -11.00 -13.10 -2.01
N ARG A 268 -10.87 -14.41 -1.81
CA ARG A 268 -10.18 -15.02 -0.67
C ARG A 268 -8.68 -14.97 -0.87
N LEU A 269 -7.94 -14.98 0.25
CA LEU A 269 -6.47 -14.96 0.23
C LEU A 269 -5.88 -16.17 -0.50
N ALA A 270 -6.51 -17.34 -0.39
CA ALA A 270 -6.08 -18.56 -1.10
C ALA A 270 -6.22 -18.44 -2.62
N GLN A 271 -7.31 -17.84 -3.11
CA GLN A 271 -7.50 -17.60 -4.55
C GLN A 271 -6.46 -16.61 -5.07
N LEU A 272 -6.16 -15.55 -4.31
CA LEU A 272 -5.06 -14.65 -4.66
C LEU A 272 -3.72 -15.38 -4.70
N LYS A 273 -3.40 -16.22 -3.69
CA LYS A 273 -2.16 -17.01 -3.69
C LYS A 273 -2.04 -17.91 -4.92
N ALA A 274 -3.14 -18.52 -5.37
CA ALA A 274 -3.14 -19.45 -6.49
C ALA A 274 -2.83 -18.82 -7.86
N ILE A 275 -3.10 -17.52 -8.04
CA ILE A 275 -2.84 -16.81 -9.31
C ILE A 275 -1.51 -16.03 -9.31
N LEU A 276 -0.80 -16.00 -8.19
CA LEU A 276 0.43 -15.23 -8.02
C LEU A 276 1.66 -16.11 -8.27
N PRO A 277 2.76 -15.52 -8.76
CA PRO A 277 4.02 -16.24 -8.88
C PRO A 277 4.49 -16.75 -7.52
N GLU A 278 5.03 -17.96 -7.46
CA GLU A 278 5.64 -18.52 -6.24
C GLU A 278 6.79 -17.63 -5.74
N THR A 279 7.61 -17.15 -6.69
CA THR A 279 8.76 -16.29 -6.41
C THR A 279 8.56 -14.91 -7.04
N PRO A 280 8.45 -13.83 -6.24
CA PRO A 280 8.45 -12.47 -6.75
C PRO A 280 9.75 -12.14 -7.49
N ALA A 281 9.71 -11.20 -8.44
CA ALA A 281 10.93 -10.77 -9.10
C ALA A 281 11.91 -10.17 -8.06
N PRO A 282 13.24 -10.36 -8.23
CA PRO A 282 14.21 -9.88 -7.25
C PRO A 282 14.29 -8.36 -7.23
N ARG A 283 14.83 -7.84 -6.12
CA ARG A 283 15.17 -6.42 -5.96
C ARG A 283 16.05 -5.94 -7.10
N TRP A 284 15.84 -4.69 -7.50
CA TRP A 284 16.59 -3.99 -8.54
C TRP A 284 16.41 -4.51 -9.96
N SER A 285 15.61 -5.55 -10.18
CA SER A 285 15.36 -6.16 -11.50
C SER A 285 14.70 -5.24 -12.53
N ARG A 286 14.36 -4.00 -12.16
CA ARG A 286 13.81 -2.97 -13.07
C ARG A 286 14.78 -1.85 -13.39
N LEU A 287 15.89 -1.77 -12.65
CA LEU A 287 16.92 -0.75 -12.79
C LEU A 287 18.26 -1.34 -13.23
N LEU A 288 18.60 -2.51 -12.70
CA LEU A 288 19.74 -3.30 -13.12
C LEU A 288 19.25 -4.33 -14.14
N GLN A 289 19.92 -4.39 -15.28
CA GLN A 289 19.86 -5.59 -16.11
C GLN A 289 20.47 -6.71 -15.27
N MET A 290 19.70 -7.75 -14.96
CA MET A 290 20.27 -8.96 -14.38
C MET A 290 21.28 -9.51 -15.39
N PRO A 291 22.51 -9.86 -14.99
CA PRO A 291 23.41 -10.60 -15.87
C PRO A 291 22.71 -11.91 -16.26
N GLY A 292 22.29 -11.99 -17.52
CA GLY A 292 22.00 -13.22 -18.27
C GLY A 292 20.98 -14.21 -17.70
N GLN A 293 19.73 -14.12 -18.15
CA GLN A 293 19.22 -15.26 -18.93
C GLN A 293 19.82 -15.09 -20.33
N ILE A 294 21.07 -15.51 -20.49
CA ILE A 294 21.63 -15.74 -21.82
C ILE A 294 20.75 -16.85 -22.38
N ARG A 295 19.85 -16.51 -23.32
CA ARG A 295 19.36 -17.51 -24.26
C ARG A 295 20.61 -18.03 -24.96
N ILE A 296 21.02 -19.24 -24.62
CA ILE A 296 21.91 -20.00 -25.48
C ILE A 296 21.13 -20.13 -26.79
N PRO A 297 21.60 -19.54 -27.92
CA PRO A 297 21.00 -19.82 -29.21
C PRO A 297 21.15 -21.32 -29.42
N GLN A 298 20.04 -22.04 -29.61
CA GLN A 298 20.12 -23.39 -30.15
C GLN A 298 20.86 -23.30 -31.49
N ASP A 299 21.94 -24.06 -31.57
CA ASP A 299 22.77 -24.39 -32.72
C ASP A 299 22.38 -23.71 -34.04
N PHE A 300 23.18 -22.73 -34.43
CA PHE A 300 23.22 -22.27 -35.82
C PHE A 300 24.33 -23.01 -36.53
N ASP A 301 23.90 -23.85 -37.46
CA ASP A 301 24.69 -24.66 -38.37
C ASP A 301 25.74 -23.82 -39.13
N LEU A 302 26.98 -24.32 -39.15
CA LEU A 302 28.10 -23.70 -39.84
C LEU A 302 28.09 -24.15 -41.31
N SER A 303 27.44 -23.36 -42.18
CA SER A 303 27.72 -23.42 -43.61
C SER A 303 27.96 -22.01 -44.17
N HIS A 304 29.22 -21.74 -44.49
CA HIS A 304 29.79 -20.78 -45.45
C HIS A 304 28.87 -19.72 -46.08
N ARG A 305 29.29 -18.45 -46.01
CA ARG A 305 29.79 -17.69 -47.18
C ARG A 305 30.35 -16.31 -46.79
N THR A 306 31.47 -16.00 -47.42
CA THR A 306 32.19 -14.72 -47.49
C THR A 306 31.37 -13.62 -48.17
N HIS A 307 31.40 -12.39 -47.65
CA HIS A 307 31.72 -11.14 -48.38
C HIS A 307 31.58 -9.87 -47.50
N GLN A 308 32.75 -9.25 -47.25
CA GLN A 308 33.13 -7.83 -47.38
C GLN A 308 32.13 -6.65 -47.26
N VAL A 309 32.67 -5.58 -46.62
CA VAL A 309 32.43 -4.11 -46.70
C VAL A 309 31.39 -3.47 -45.75
N GLY A 310 31.82 -2.42 -45.03
CA GLY A 310 30.93 -1.30 -44.68
C GLY A 310 31.14 -0.62 -43.34
N SER A 311 31.98 0.41 -43.33
CA SER A 311 32.17 1.49 -42.34
C SER A 311 30.90 2.05 -41.62
N GLY A 312 31.08 2.48 -40.37
CA GLY A 312 30.39 3.67 -39.83
C GLY A 312 29.65 3.53 -38.50
N VAL A 313 30.37 3.52 -37.37
CA VAL A 313 29.76 3.71 -36.04
C VAL A 313 29.83 5.21 -35.67
N ARG A 314 28.67 5.87 -35.61
CA ARG A 314 28.49 7.16 -34.90
C ARG A 314 27.66 6.91 -33.65
N LEU A 315 28.22 7.25 -32.49
CA LEU A 315 27.51 7.35 -31.22
C LEU A 315 26.78 8.71 -31.14
N PRO A 316 25.51 8.79 -30.74
CA PRO A 316 24.92 10.05 -30.32
C PRO A 316 25.17 10.30 -28.83
N ASN A 317 25.50 11.56 -28.55
CA ASN A 317 25.78 12.13 -27.24
C ASN A 317 24.64 11.90 -26.23
N ALA A 318 25.01 11.49 -25.03
CA ALA A 318 24.14 11.46 -23.86
C ALA A 318 23.95 12.88 -23.31
N THR A 319 22.85 13.53 -23.66
CA THR A 319 22.40 14.74 -22.95
C THR A 319 21.66 14.32 -21.68
N CYS A 320 22.31 14.60 -20.55
CA CYS A 320 21.78 14.46 -19.21
C CYS A 320 20.62 15.46 -19.01
N LEU A 321 19.38 14.98 -19.10
CA LEU A 321 18.19 15.78 -18.76
C LEU A 321 17.96 15.75 -17.25
N ARG A 322 18.10 16.94 -16.65
CA ARG A 322 17.76 17.28 -15.27
C ARG A 322 16.32 16.87 -14.96
N SER A 323 16.12 16.23 -13.80
CA SER A 323 14.77 15.93 -13.30
C SER A 323 14.11 17.22 -12.80
N ASP A 324 13.14 17.73 -13.54
CA ASP A 324 12.27 18.78 -13.04
C ASP A 324 11.35 18.22 -11.95
N LYS A 325 11.60 18.72 -10.74
CA LYS A 325 10.71 18.64 -9.60
C LYS A 325 9.56 19.61 -9.86
N ASN A 326 8.43 19.12 -10.35
CA ASN A 326 7.07 19.66 -10.16
C ASN A 326 6.12 18.97 -11.15
N GLU A 327 5.61 17.79 -10.80
CA GLU A 327 4.35 17.31 -11.40
C GLU A 327 3.20 17.70 -10.45
N PRO A 328 2.12 18.30 -10.97
CA PRO A 328 1.00 18.79 -10.17
C PRO A 328 0.25 17.62 -9.52
N ALA A 329 -0.29 17.88 -8.34
CA ALA A 329 -1.12 16.95 -7.61
C ALA A 329 -2.46 16.76 -8.34
N TYR A 330 -2.65 15.59 -8.94
CA TYR A 330 -3.96 15.03 -9.26
C TYR A 330 -3.98 13.57 -8.83
#